data_AF-T0ZIL9-F1
#
_entry.id   AF-T0ZIL9-F1
#
_cell.length_a   1.000
_cell.length_b   1.000
_cell.length_c   1.000
_cell.angle_alpha   90.00
_cell.angle_beta   90.00
_cell.angle_gamma   90.00
#
_symmetry.space_group_name_H-M   'P 1'
#
loop_
_entity.id
_entity.type
_entity.pdbx_description
1 polymer ?
#
loop_
_entity_poly.entity_id
_entity_poly.type
_entity_poly.pdbx_seq_one_letter_code
_entity_poly.pdbx_strand_id
1 'polypeptide(L)'
;MMSHLNERKEDVEALLEEIPKGHKLVRAYAGVNLYCNRAELKTQTEYVKGLWRNTGFRFSEEPYIALPVFLASLPLQYQPAMDPPNQGLQRAWMMTSVNAASMVMLQGDWQGTGPEFGGPLLISRKGRLASIDLFKTGTNYNFVIVAQSGSGKSFIANELVCDFLSKNGIARVIDIGRSYYRFCEIMGGQNIVFER
;
A
#
# COMPACT_ATOMS: atom_id res chain seq x y z
N MET A 1 41.01 3.92 12.20
CA MET A 1 40.99 2.56 11.62
C MET A 1 40.25 1.55 12.52
N MET A 2 40.47 1.54 13.85
CA MET A 2 39.69 0.68 14.76
C MET A 2 38.21 1.10 14.93
N SER A 3 37.88 2.40 14.89
CA SER A 3 36.48 2.88 14.96
C SER A 3 35.61 2.30 13.83
N HIS A 4 36.12 2.33 12.61
CA HIS A 4 35.44 1.81 11.40
C HIS A 4 35.23 0.29 11.43
N LEU A 5 36.10 -0.45 12.12
CA LEU A 5 35.94 -1.90 12.29
C LEU A 5 34.85 -2.22 13.32
N ASN A 6 34.76 -1.43 14.39
CA ASN A 6 33.70 -1.58 15.40
C ASN A 6 32.34 -1.20 14.82
N GLU A 7 32.23 -0.09 14.10
CA GLU A 7 30.99 0.32 13.41
C GLU A 7 30.51 -0.77 12.44
N ARG A 8 31.42 -1.32 11.62
CA ARG A 8 31.07 -2.44 10.72
C ARG A 8 30.62 -3.69 11.46
N LYS A 9 31.23 -3.97 12.61
CA LYS A 9 30.83 -5.11 13.43
C LYS A 9 29.41 -4.89 13.96
N GLU A 10 29.12 -3.70 14.50
CA GLU A 10 27.80 -3.32 15.00
C GLU A 10 26.73 -3.40 13.89
N ASP A 11 27.03 -2.90 12.68
CA ASP A 11 26.13 -2.99 11.52
C ASP A 11 25.84 -4.45 11.12
N VAL A 12 26.86 -5.31 11.14
CA VAL A 12 26.71 -6.74 10.83
C VAL A 12 25.92 -7.46 11.92
N GLU A 13 26.16 -7.15 13.20
CA GLU A 13 25.39 -7.70 14.31
C GLU A 13 23.92 -7.31 14.21
N ALA A 14 23.62 -6.03 13.94
CA ALA A 14 22.25 -5.55 13.71
C ALA A 14 21.57 -6.27 12.53
N LEU A 15 22.30 -6.52 11.43
CA LEU A 15 21.79 -7.30 10.29
C LEU A 15 21.47 -8.75 10.68
N LEU A 16 22.33 -9.39 11.47
CA LEU A 16 22.17 -10.78 11.89
C LEU A 16 21.03 -10.95 12.90
N GLU A 17 20.77 -9.96 13.76
CA GLU A 17 19.66 -9.97 14.72
C GLU A 17 18.27 -9.97 14.07
N GLU A 18 18.15 -9.41 12.86
CA GLU A 18 16.88 -9.35 12.13
C GLU A 18 16.53 -10.66 11.41
N ILE A 19 17.52 -11.52 11.15
CA ILE A 19 17.31 -12.80 10.44
C ILE A 19 16.41 -13.75 11.26
N PRO A 20 16.65 -13.99 12.57
CA PRO A 20 15.75 -14.79 13.41
C PRO A 20 14.32 -14.24 13.48
N LYS A 21 14.11 -12.94 13.25
CA LYS A 21 12.78 -12.30 13.23
C LYS A 21 12.00 -12.59 11.94
N GLY A 22 12.58 -13.36 11.01
CA GLY A 22 11.96 -13.76 9.74
C GLY A 22 12.26 -12.81 8.58
N HIS A 23 13.10 -11.79 8.76
CA HIS A 23 13.53 -10.90 7.69
C HIS A 23 14.63 -11.54 6.84
N LYS A 24 14.62 -11.24 5.54
CA LYS A 24 15.59 -11.78 4.57
C LYS A 24 16.64 -10.74 4.23
N LEU A 25 17.86 -11.18 3.93
CA LEU A 25 18.86 -10.32 3.31
C LEU A 25 18.53 -10.11 1.83
N VAL A 26 18.50 -8.85 1.41
CA VAL A 26 18.18 -8.44 0.04
C VAL A 26 19.18 -7.38 -0.43
N ARG A 27 19.30 -7.21 -1.74
CA ARG A 27 20.03 -6.10 -2.34
C ARG A 27 19.04 -5.11 -2.93
N ALA A 28 19.09 -3.87 -2.48
CA ALA A 28 18.18 -2.82 -2.93
C ALA A 28 18.92 -1.50 -3.12
N TYR A 29 18.45 -0.68 -4.06
CA TYR A 29 18.80 0.73 -4.17
C TYR A 29 17.52 1.54 -4.38
N ALA A 30 17.56 2.81 -4.00
CA ALA A 30 16.50 3.76 -4.25
C ALA A 30 17.10 5.02 -4.87
N GLY A 31 16.35 5.65 -5.75
CA GLY A 31 16.75 6.87 -6.43
C GLY A 31 15.53 7.61 -6.98
N VAL A 32 15.77 8.80 -7.52
CA VAL A 32 14.73 9.61 -8.16
C VAL A 32 15.06 9.75 -9.63
N ASN A 33 14.15 9.28 -10.48
CA ASN A 33 14.21 9.59 -11.91
C ASN A 33 13.50 10.92 -12.14
N LEU A 34 14.25 11.91 -12.61
CA LEU A 34 13.72 13.24 -12.89
C LEU A 34 13.43 13.38 -14.39
N TYR A 35 12.18 13.67 -14.74
CA TYR A 35 11.77 13.97 -16.11
C TYR A 35 11.29 15.41 -16.19
N CYS A 36 12.02 16.25 -16.93
CA CYS A 36 11.71 17.67 -17.10
C CYS A 36 12.26 18.19 -18.43
N ASN A 37 11.89 19.44 -18.77
CA ASN A 37 12.45 20.10 -19.94
C ASN A 37 13.95 20.34 -19.78
N ARG A 38 14.70 20.26 -20.89
CA ARG A 38 16.17 20.42 -20.87
C ARG A 38 16.62 21.76 -20.29
N ALA A 39 15.85 22.82 -20.50
CA ALA A 39 16.14 24.16 -19.97
C ALA A 39 16.05 24.23 -18.43
N GLU A 40 15.28 23.34 -17.81
CA GLU A 40 14.99 23.37 -16.37
C GLU A 40 15.78 22.33 -15.57
N LEU A 41 16.49 21.42 -16.26
CA LEU A 41 17.15 20.25 -15.67
C LEU A 41 18.03 20.58 -14.47
N LYS A 42 18.88 21.61 -14.59
CA LYS A 42 19.81 22.00 -13.52
C LYS A 42 19.05 22.51 -12.28
N THR A 43 18.04 23.35 -12.50
CA THR A 43 17.21 23.93 -11.43
C THR A 43 16.41 22.86 -10.71
N GLN A 44 15.76 21.96 -11.45
CA GLN A 44 14.94 20.87 -10.89
C GLN A 44 15.81 19.84 -10.15
N THR A 45 17.00 19.51 -10.67
CA THR A 45 17.94 18.58 -10.03
C THR A 45 18.40 19.12 -8.67
N GLU A 46 18.80 20.39 -8.60
CA GLU A 46 19.21 21.02 -7.35
C GLU A 46 18.06 21.19 -6.35
N TYR A 47 16.84 21.45 -6.84
CA TYR A 47 15.64 21.47 -6.00
C TYR A 47 15.38 20.11 -5.34
N VAL A 48 15.38 19.02 -6.12
CA VAL A 48 15.21 17.66 -5.60
C VAL A 48 16.33 17.29 -4.63
N LYS A 49 17.59 17.57 -4.96
CA LYS A 49 18.71 17.36 -4.03
C LYS A 49 18.50 18.12 -2.70
N GLY A 50 18.01 19.35 -2.76
CA GLY A 50 17.72 20.17 -1.59
C GLY A 50 16.67 19.54 -0.66
N LEU A 51 15.56 19.04 -1.24
CA LEU A 51 14.51 18.37 -0.49
C LEU A 51 15.02 17.15 0.29
N TRP A 52 15.85 16.30 -0.34
CA TRP A 52 16.38 15.11 0.31
C TRP A 52 17.52 15.41 1.30
N ARG A 53 18.30 16.46 1.04
CA ARG A 53 19.31 16.91 2.01
C ARG A 53 18.68 17.31 3.34
N ASN A 54 17.49 17.91 3.31
CA ASN A 54 16.75 18.28 4.52
C ASN A 54 16.25 17.07 5.32
N THR A 55 16.10 15.91 4.68
CA THR A 55 15.72 14.64 5.34
C THR A 55 16.93 13.76 5.69
N GLY A 56 18.15 14.28 5.54
CA GLY A 56 19.39 13.58 5.88
C GLY A 56 19.98 12.72 4.76
N PHE A 57 19.35 12.68 3.58
CA PHE A 57 19.83 11.92 2.43
C PHE A 57 20.71 12.77 1.51
N ARG A 58 21.71 12.14 0.88
CA ARG A 58 22.55 12.77 -0.15
C ARG A 58 22.39 12.03 -1.46
N PHE A 59 22.02 12.76 -2.50
CA PHE A 59 21.90 12.22 -3.86
C PHE A 59 23.10 12.59 -4.71
N SER A 60 23.52 11.62 -5.52
CA SER A 60 24.50 11.80 -6.58
C SER A 60 23.79 11.74 -7.92
N GLU A 61 24.17 12.63 -8.84
CA GLU A 61 23.68 12.57 -10.22
C GLU A 61 24.28 11.34 -10.93
N GLU A 62 23.51 10.79 -11.87
CA GLU A 62 23.91 9.61 -12.65
C GLU A 62 24.13 10.00 -14.13
N PRO A 63 25.34 10.46 -14.53
CA PRO A 63 25.57 10.98 -15.86
C PRO A 63 25.89 9.91 -16.92
N TYR A 64 26.52 8.79 -16.52
CA TYR A 64 27.11 7.84 -17.48
C TYR A 64 26.29 6.58 -17.70
N ILE A 65 25.54 6.13 -16.69
CA ILE A 65 24.76 4.89 -16.75
C ILE A 65 23.27 5.14 -16.47
N ALA A 66 22.78 6.32 -16.86
CA ALA A 66 21.39 6.74 -16.61
C ALA A 66 20.37 5.75 -17.19
N LEU A 67 20.56 5.28 -18.43
CA LEU A 67 19.62 4.35 -19.08
C LEU A 67 19.48 3.00 -18.35
N PRO A 68 20.56 2.25 -18.07
CA PRO A 68 20.41 0.97 -17.37
C PRO A 68 19.93 1.15 -15.92
N VAL A 69 20.30 2.25 -15.23
CA VAL A 69 19.77 2.57 -13.89
C VAL A 69 18.27 2.90 -13.94
N PHE A 70 17.84 3.65 -14.96
CA PHE A 70 16.44 3.97 -15.20
C PHE A 70 15.64 2.69 -15.48
N LEU A 71 16.10 1.85 -16.41
CA LEU A 71 15.44 0.58 -16.72
C LEU A 71 15.35 -0.30 -15.48
N ALA A 72 16.43 -0.45 -14.72
CA ALA A 72 16.44 -1.21 -13.48
C ALA A 72 15.51 -0.64 -12.39
N SER A 73 15.17 0.65 -12.44
CA SER A 73 14.23 1.27 -11.51
C SER A 73 12.75 1.04 -11.84
N LEU A 74 12.44 0.54 -13.03
CA LEU A 74 11.06 0.24 -13.43
C LEU A 74 10.54 -1.01 -12.69
N PRO A 75 9.22 -1.10 -12.46
CA PRO A 75 8.62 -2.27 -11.81
C PRO A 75 9.03 -3.58 -12.51
N LEU A 76 9.51 -4.54 -11.72
CA LEU A 76 9.91 -5.87 -12.15
C LEU A 76 11.10 -5.92 -13.15
N GLN A 77 11.80 -4.80 -13.36
CA GLN A 77 12.97 -4.76 -14.25
C GLN A 77 14.31 -4.95 -13.51
N TYR A 78 14.35 -4.75 -12.19
CA TYR A 78 15.55 -5.05 -11.42
C TYR A 78 15.79 -6.55 -11.34
N GLN A 79 16.93 -7.00 -11.88
CA GLN A 79 17.41 -8.37 -11.77
C GLN A 79 18.72 -8.38 -11.00
N PRO A 80 18.87 -9.18 -9.93
CA PRO A 80 20.12 -9.25 -9.17
C PRO A 80 21.36 -9.57 -10.00
N ALA A 81 21.19 -10.26 -11.14
CA ALA A 81 22.27 -10.54 -12.08
C ALA A 81 22.88 -9.28 -12.74
N MET A 82 22.16 -8.15 -12.78
CA MET A 82 22.64 -6.88 -13.32
C MET A 82 23.56 -6.10 -12.37
N ASP A 83 23.59 -6.49 -11.09
CA ASP A 83 24.42 -5.85 -10.08
C ASP A 83 25.10 -6.91 -9.20
N PRO A 84 26.02 -7.76 -9.72
CA PRO A 84 26.79 -8.67 -8.88
C PRO A 84 27.75 -7.90 -7.95
N PRO A 85 28.19 -8.45 -6.81
CA PRO A 85 29.19 -7.78 -5.99
C PRO A 85 30.45 -7.47 -6.80
N ASN A 86 30.92 -6.21 -6.74
CA ASN A 86 32.09 -5.68 -7.47
C ASN A 86 31.95 -5.65 -9.01
N GLN A 87 30.75 -5.88 -9.56
CA GLN A 87 30.49 -5.88 -11.00
C GLN A 87 29.12 -5.24 -11.30
N GLY A 88 28.79 -5.02 -12.58
CA GLY A 88 27.48 -4.50 -12.97
C GLY A 88 27.20 -3.07 -12.49
N LEU A 89 25.95 -2.78 -12.12
CA LEU A 89 25.51 -1.42 -11.76
C LEU A 89 26.19 -0.86 -10.51
N GLN A 90 26.50 -1.68 -9.51
CA GLN A 90 27.09 -1.28 -8.24
C GLN A 90 26.33 -0.12 -7.58
N ARG A 91 25.00 -0.26 -7.49
CA ARG A 91 24.13 0.73 -6.82
C ARG A 91 23.38 0.13 -5.66
N ALA A 92 23.11 -1.18 -5.68
CA ALA A 92 22.37 -1.87 -4.64
C ALA A 92 23.24 -2.20 -3.43
N TRP A 93 22.75 -1.85 -2.26
CA TRP A 93 23.33 -2.20 -0.98
C TRP A 93 22.64 -3.42 -0.39
N MET A 94 23.41 -4.23 0.34
CA MET A 94 22.87 -5.34 1.10
C MET A 94 22.22 -4.81 2.37
N MET A 95 20.98 -5.22 2.62
CA MET A 95 20.21 -4.82 3.80
C MET A 95 19.13 -5.86 4.11
N THR A 96 18.44 -5.69 5.24
CA THR A 96 17.27 -6.49 5.58
C THR A 96 16.08 -6.14 4.69
N SER A 97 15.16 -7.08 4.51
CA SER A 97 13.93 -6.88 3.75
C SER A 97 13.06 -5.75 4.32
N VAL A 98 13.11 -5.51 5.64
CA VAL A 98 12.38 -4.42 6.31
C VAL A 98 13.02 -3.05 6.00
N ASN A 99 14.34 -2.96 5.97
CA ASN A 99 15.04 -1.73 5.57
C ASN A 99 14.82 -1.44 4.08
N ALA A 100 14.88 -2.49 3.24
CA ALA A 100 14.57 -2.35 1.83
C ALA A 100 13.13 -1.85 1.62
N ALA A 101 12.15 -2.41 2.33
CA ALA A 101 10.76 -1.96 2.27
C ALA A 101 10.61 -0.49 2.69
N SER A 102 11.37 -0.04 3.70
CA SER A 102 11.35 1.35 4.17
C SER A 102 11.92 2.36 3.17
N MET A 103 12.79 1.93 2.25
CA MET A 103 13.34 2.78 1.19
C MET A 103 12.44 2.86 -0.05
N VAL A 104 11.48 1.95 -0.17
CA VAL A 104 10.59 1.91 -1.33
C VAL A 104 9.61 3.08 -1.23
N MET A 105 9.75 4.04 -2.15
CA MET A 105 8.90 5.23 -2.24
C MET A 105 7.53 4.92 -2.88
N LEU A 106 6.88 3.83 -2.44
CA LEU A 106 5.53 3.47 -2.87
C LEU A 106 4.51 3.95 -1.83
N GLN A 107 3.69 4.92 -2.23
CA GLN A 107 2.56 5.34 -1.43
C GLN A 107 1.27 4.73 -1.98
N GLY A 108 0.64 3.85 -1.19
CA GLY A 108 -0.70 3.32 -1.46
C GLY A 108 -1.76 3.98 -0.60
N ASP A 109 -3.01 3.94 -1.05
CA ASP A 109 -4.14 4.24 -0.17
C ASP A 109 -4.48 2.99 0.68
N TRP A 110 -5.25 3.19 1.76
CA TRP A 110 -5.69 2.09 2.63
C TRP A 110 -6.47 1.04 1.82
N GLN A 111 -6.12 -0.24 2.01
CA GLN A 111 -6.71 -1.36 1.28
C GLN A 111 -7.97 -1.90 1.97
N GLY A 112 -8.44 -1.22 3.01
CA GLY A 112 -9.51 -1.75 3.82
C GLY A 112 -9.04 -2.90 4.70
N THR A 113 -9.89 -3.91 4.85
CA THR A 113 -9.58 -5.17 5.54
C THR A 113 -8.73 -6.12 4.69
N GLY A 114 -8.58 -5.84 3.39
CA GLY A 114 -7.88 -6.66 2.42
C GLY A 114 -8.85 -7.47 1.55
N PRO A 115 -8.80 -7.35 0.20
CA PRO A 115 -9.72 -8.05 -0.70
C PRO A 115 -9.67 -9.58 -0.56
N GLU A 116 -8.58 -10.12 -0.02
CA GLU A 116 -8.42 -11.54 0.29
C GLU A 116 -9.36 -12.06 1.40
N PHE A 117 -9.90 -11.18 2.24
CA PHE A 117 -10.88 -11.54 3.29
C PHE A 117 -12.34 -11.33 2.83
N GLY A 118 -12.56 -10.83 1.61
CA GLY A 118 -13.88 -10.53 1.07
C GLY A 118 -14.44 -9.17 1.51
N GLY A 119 -15.77 -9.06 1.49
CA GLY A 119 -16.48 -7.80 1.71
C GLY A 119 -16.72 -7.01 0.41
N PRO A 120 -17.58 -5.99 0.43
CA PRO A 120 -17.82 -5.12 -0.72
C PRO A 120 -16.53 -4.52 -1.27
N LEU A 121 -16.35 -4.57 -2.59
CA LEU A 121 -15.21 -3.99 -3.28
C LEU A 121 -15.40 -2.48 -3.46
N LEU A 122 -14.42 -1.73 -3.00
CA LEU A 122 -14.34 -0.27 -3.07
C LEU A 122 -13.08 0.14 -3.84
N ILE A 123 -13.11 1.34 -4.39
CA ILE A 123 -11.96 1.92 -5.07
C ILE A 123 -11.62 3.28 -4.46
N SER A 124 -10.36 3.49 -4.14
CA SER A 124 -9.86 4.78 -3.65
C SER A 124 -9.81 5.80 -4.79
N ARG A 125 -9.66 7.08 -4.43
CA ARG A 125 -9.48 8.16 -5.41
C ARG A 125 -8.24 7.97 -6.32
N LYS A 126 -7.24 7.23 -5.87
CA LYS A 126 -6.03 6.89 -6.66
C LYS A 126 -6.13 5.55 -7.38
N GLY A 127 -7.32 4.92 -7.40
CA GLY A 127 -7.53 3.63 -8.06
C GLY A 127 -7.09 2.42 -7.23
N ARG A 128 -6.79 2.58 -5.94
CA ARG A 128 -6.45 1.44 -5.07
C ARG A 128 -7.72 0.65 -4.76
N LEU A 129 -7.69 -0.66 -5.01
CA LEU A 129 -8.74 -1.55 -4.54
C LEU A 129 -8.69 -1.67 -3.01
N ALA A 130 -9.86 -1.58 -2.40
CA ALA A 130 -10.08 -1.80 -0.99
C ALA A 130 -11.32 -2.69 -0.80
N SER A 131 -11.39 -3.37 0.34
CA SER A 131 -12.61 -4.06 0.75
C SER A 131 -12.90 -3.84 2.22
N ILE A 132 -14.16 -4.00 2.62
CA ILE A 132 -14.55 -3.88 4.03
C ILE A 132 -15.28 -5.17 4.44
N ASP A 133 -14.56 -6.06 5.11
CA ASP A 133 -15.14 -7.23 5.76
C ASP A 133 -15.38 -6.94 7.25
N LEU A 134 -16.65 -6.88 7.63
CA LEU A 134 -17.07 -6.55 9.00
C LEU A 134 -16.67 -7.61 10.03
N PHE A 135 -16.32 -8.81 9.58
CA PHE A 135 -15.83 -9.87 10.44
C PHE A 135 -14.33 -9.82 10.68
N LYS A 136 -13.57 -9.06 9.88
CA LYS A 136 -12.12 -8.90 10.04
C LYS A 136 -11.80 -7.85 11.13
N THR A 137 -12.06 -8.22 12.38
CA THR A 137 -11.84 -7.37 13.57
C THR A 137 -11.33 -8.20 14.74
N GLY A 138 -10.56 -7.57 15.64
CA GLY A 138 -10.08 -8.21 16.87
C GLY A 138 -11.03 -8.06 18.07
N THR A 139 -12.15 -7.34 17.90
CA THR A 139 -13.09 -7.02 18.99
C THR A 139 -14.52 -7.47 18.67
N ASN A 140 -15.39 -6.56 18.22
CA ASN A 140 -16.78 -6.83 17.87
C ASN A 140 -17.08 -6.50 16.41
N TYR A 141 -18.20 -7.04 15.91
CA TYR A 141 -18.62 -6.95 14.50
C TYR A 141 -19.61 -5.80 14.23
N ASN A 142 -19.76 -4.87 15.18
CA ASN A 142 -20.71 -3.77 15.05
C ASN A 142 -20.10 -2.66 14.19
N PHE A 143 -20.93 -2.00 13.38
CA PHE A 143 -20.51 -0.87 12.56
C PHE A 143 -21.62 0.18 12.48
N VAL A 144 -21.28 1.38 12.03
CA VAL A 144 -22.22 2.50 11.85
C VAL A 144 -22.02 3.13 10.48
N ILE A 145 -23.13 3.41 9.79
CA ILE A 145 -23.13 4.19 8.54
C ILE A 145 -23.80 5.53 8.82
N VAL A 146 -23.06 6.62 8.63
CA VAL A 146 -23.56 7.99 8.81
C VAL A 146 -23.48 8.72 7.48
N ALA A 147 -24.62 9.19 6.99
CA ALA A 147 -24.72 9.91 5.73
C ALA A 147 -26.01 10.75 5.69
N GLN A 148 -25.93 11.91 5.03
CA GLN A 148 -27.10 12.76 4.76
C GLN A 148 -28.07 12.07 3.80
N SER A 149 -29.31 12.58 3.74
CA SER A 149 -30.31 12.09 2.77
C SER A 149 -29.78 12.28 1.35
N GLY A 150 -29.90 11.25 0.51
CA GLY A 150 -29.41 11.26 -0.88
C GLY A 150 -27.91 10.97 -1.05
N SER A 151 -27.11 10.89 0.03
CA SER A 151 -25.66 10.63 -0.07
C SER A 151 -25.27 9.16 -0.23
N GLY A 152 -26.23 8.27 -0.49
CA GLY A 152 -25.96 6.84 -0.75
C GLY A 152 -25.93 5.92 0.47
N LYS A 153 -26.46 6.33 1.64
CA LYS A 153 -26.54 5.49 2.84
C LYS A 153 -27.16 4.11 2.57
N SER A 154 -28.34 4.09 1.96
CA SER A 154 -29.06 2.83 1.68
C SER A 154 -28.38 2.00 0.60
N PHE A 155 -27.63 2.65 -0.31
CA PHE A 155 -26.88 1.96 -1.36
C PHE A 155 -25.75 1.11 -0.75
N ILE A 156 -24.91 1.72 0.10
CA ILE A 156 -23.83 0.98 0.77
C ILE A 156 -24.37 -0.07 1.76
N ALA A 157 -25.48 0.21 2.42
CA ALA A 157 -26.12 -0.75 3.32
C ALA A 157 -26.66 -1.98 2.58
N ASN A 158 -27.28 -1.80 1.41
CA ASN A 158 -27.72 -2.92 0.57
C ASN A 158 -26.52 -3.78 0.13
N GLU A 159 -25.42 -3.16 -0.28
CA GLU A 159 -24.21 -3.88 -0.70
C GLU A 159 -23.62 -4.74 0.43
N LEU A 160 -23.60 -4.19 1.66
CA LEU A 160 -23.20 -4.96 2.84
C LEU A 160 -24.15 -6.13 3.08
N VAL A 161 -25.47 -5.92 2.98
CA VAL A 161 -26.44 -7.02 3.14
C VAL A 161 -26.26 -8.08 2.05
N CYS A 162 -25.97 -7.71 0.80
CA CYS A 162 -25.63 -8.65 -0.26
C CYS A 162 -24.41 -9.50 0.10
N ASP A 163 -23.32 -8.88 0.59
CA ASP A 163 -22.13 -9.60 1.04
C ASP A 163 -22.47 -10.60 2.15
N PHE A 164 -23.24 -10.20 3.16
CA PHE A 164 -23.71 -11.11 4.22
C PHE A 164 -24.52 -12.29 3.68
N LEU A 165 -25.50 -12.02 2.80
CA LEU A 165 -26.35 -13.07 2.23
C LEU A 165 -25.55 -14.01 1.32
N SER A 166 -24.56 -13.51 0.59
CA SER A 166 -23.67 -14.32 -0.25
C SER A 166 -22.83 -15.32 0.55
N LYS A 167 -22.56 -15.00 1.82
CA LYS A 167 -21.88 -15.85 2.80
C LYS A 167 -22.84 -16.77 3.57
N ASN A 168 -24.05 -17.00 3.04
CA ASN A 168 -25.14 -17.75 3.68
C ASN A 168 -25.58 -17.16 5.05
N GLY A 169 -25.36 -15.85 5.26
CA GLY A 169 -25.82 -15.14 6.44
C GLY A 169 -27.33 -14.88 6.42
N ILE A 170 -27.85 -14.43 7.56
CA ILE A 170 -29.25 -13.97 7.70
C ILE A 170 -29.23 -12.48 7.97
N ALA A 171 -29.91 -11.70 7.12
CA ALA A 171 -30.07 -10.27 7.30
C ALA A 171 -31.49 -9.93 7.78
N ARG A 172 -31.59 -9.10 8.83
CA ARG A 172 -32.84 -8.52 9.31
C ARG A 172 -32.70 -7.01 9.28
N VAL A 173 -33.57 -6.35 8.53
CA VAL A 173 -33.52 -4.89 8.33
C VAL A 173 -34.76 -4.27 8.97
N ILE A 174 -34.55 -3.32 9.86
CA ILE A 174 -35.60 -2.51 10.46
C ILE A 174 -35.52 -1.14 9.80
N ASP A 175 -36.56 -0.78 9.05
CA ASP A 175 -36.58 0.45 8.27
C ASP A 175 -37.93 1.16 8.38
N ILE A 176 -37.87 2.47 8.62
CA ILE A 176 -39.03 3.36 8.69
C ILE A 176 -39.36 3.91 7.31
N GLY A 177 -38.35 4.16 6.46
CA GLY A 177 -38.49 4.89 5.20
C GLY A 177 -38.83 4.03 3.98
N ARG A 178 -39.02 2.71 4.16
CA ARG A 178 -39.26 1.72 3.09
C ARG A 178 -38.19 1.73 1.97
N SER A 179 -36.98 2.20 2.27
CA SER A 179 -35.83 2.21 1.36
C SER A 179 -35.36 0.80 0.97
N TYR A 180 -35.58 -0.18 1.84
CA TYR A 180 -35.15 -1.56 1.63
C TYR A 180 -36.26 -2.48 1.09
N TYR A 181 -37.49 -1.97 0.88
CA TYR A 181 -38.63 -2.79 0.44
C TYR A 181 -38.33 -3.52 -0.88
N ARG A 182 -37.94 -2.78 -1.92
CA ARG A 182 -37.61 -3.35 -3.23
C ARG A 182 -36.42 -4.30 -3.16
N PHE A 183 -35.42 -3.96 -2.34
CA PHE A 183 -34.25 -4.81 -2.15
C PHE A 183 -34.65 -6.16 -1.53
N CYS A 184 -35.52 -6.15 -0.52
CA CYS A 184 -36.05 -7.37 0.10
C CYS A 184 -36.78 -8.25 -0.92
N GLU A 185 -37.65 -7.67 -1.77
CA GLU A 185 -38.33 -8.41 -2.83
C GLU A 185 -37.36 -9.04 -3.84
N ILE A 186 -36.36 -8.29 -4.30
CA ILE A 186 -35.35 -8.78 -5.25
C ILE A 186 -34.55 -9.96 -4.67
N MET A 187 -34.22 -9.90 -3.38
CA MET A 187 -33.49 -10.96 -2.69
C MET A 187 -34.38 -12.14 -2.26
N GLY A 188 -35.67 -12.15 -2.64
CA GLY A 188 -36.62 -13.19 -2.27
C GLY A 188 -36.95 -13.23 -0.76
N GLY A 189 -36.74 -12.11 -0.08
CA GLY A 189 -36.98 -11.98 1.36
C GLY A 189 -38.45 -11.77 1.72
N GLN A 190 -38.73 -11.77 3.02
CA GLN A 190 -40.06 -11.50 3.56
C GLN A 190 -40.15 -10.07 4.08
N ASN A 191 -41.10 -9.30 3.55
CA ASN A 191 -41.45 -8.01 4.13
C ASN A 191 -42.51 -8.19 5.22
N ILE A 192 -42.23 -7.69 6.43
CA ILE A 192 -43.17 -7.69 7.55
C ILE A 192 -43.48 -6.24 7.90
N VAL A 193 -44.75 -5.86 7.76
CA VAL A 193 -45.25 -4.53 8.11
C VAL A 193 -45.97 -4.62 9.44
N PHE A 194 -45.52 -3.83 10.41
CA PHE A 194 -46.21 -3.69 11.70
C PHE A 194 -47.18 -2.51 11.59
N GLU A 195 -48.47 -2.81 11.46
CA GLU A 195 -49.54 -1.83 11.59
C GLU A 195 -49.92 -1.68 13.07
N ARG A 196 -50.42 -0.50 13.44
CA ARG A 196 -50.89 -0.22 14.81
C ARG A 196 -52.23 -0.87 15.09
#